data_AF-A0A832CPT0-F1
#
_entry.id   AF-A0A832CPT0-F1
#
_cell.length_a   1.000
_cell.length_b   1.000
_cell.length_c   1.000
_cell.angle_alpha   90.00
_cell.angle_beta   90.00
_cell.angle_gamma   90.00
#
_symmetry.space_group_name_H-M   'P 1'
#
loop_
_entity.id
_entity.type
_entity.pdbx_description
1 polymer ?
#
loop_
_entity_poly.entity_id
_entity_poly.type
_entity_poly.pdbx_seq_one_letter_code
_entity_poly.pdbx_strand_id
1 'polypeptide(L)' 'MLESKPRVVVKVLWNNRWIDVNPENIVPDDIVNISMEDMMSADDVVIKGSVSVDESALT' A
#
# COMPACT_ATOMS: atom_id res chain seq x y z
N MET A 1 -27.14 4.77 -10.17
CA MET A 1 -25.73 4.60 -10.57
C MET A 1 -25.00 4.19 -9.29
N LEU A 2 -24.47 2.97 -9.20
CA LEU A 2 -23.67 2.58 -8.02
C LEU A 2 -22.31 3.27 -8.16
N GLU A 3 -22.08 4.36 -7.44
CA GLU A 3 -20.74 4.91 -7.24
C GLU A 3 -20.00 4.00 -6.26
N SER A 4 -19.57 2.82 -6.72
CA SER A 4 -18.64 2.01 -5.92
C SER A 4 -17.28 2.69 -5.97
N LYS A 5 -16.89 3.34 -4.87
CA LYS A 5 -15.52 3.84 -4.71
C LYS A 5 -14.54 2.69 -5.00
N PRO A 6 -13.44 2.95 -5.74
CA PRO A 6 -12.42 1.94 -5.96
C PRO A 6 -11.92 1.44 -4.61
N ARG A 7 -11.99 0.13 -4.41
CA ARG A 7 -11.57 -0.50 -3.15
C ARG A 7 -10.07 -0.67 -3.21
N VAL A 8 -9.34 0.21 -2.53
CA VAL A 8 -7.89 0.09 -2.34
C VAL A 8 -7.63 -1.07 -1.37
N VAL A 9 -6.73 -1.96 -1.74
CA VAL A 9 -6.24 -3.05 -0.88
C VAL A 9 -4.72 -2.96 -0.80
N VAL A 10 -4.16 -3.31 0.35
CA VAL A 10 -2.71 -3.31 0.58
C VAL A 10 -2.27 -4.74 0.84
N LYS A 11 -1.17 -5.13 0.21
CA LYS A 11 -0.59 -6.47 0.40
C LYS A 11 0.47 -6.42 1.51
N VAL A 12 0.18 -7.04 2.64
CA VAL A 12 1.02 -6.97 3.86
C VAL A 12 1.59 -8.34 4.20
N LEU A 13 2.81 -8.37 4.71
CA LEU A 13 3.47 -9.58 5.21
C LEU A 13 3.17 -9.76 6.69
N TRP A 14 2.21 -10.62 7.02
CA TRP A 14 1.91 -11.02 8.40
C TRP A 14 2.10 -12.51 8.59
N ASN A 15 2.72 -12.90 9.70
CA ASN A 15 2.97 -14.31 10.03
C ASN A 15 3.62 -15.09 8.87
N ASN A 16 4.61 -14.46 8.21
CA ASN A 16 5.33 -14.98 7.04
C ASN A 16 4.43 -15.29 5.82
N ARG A 17 3.27 -14.63 5.70
CA ARG A 17 2.36 -14.77 4.57
C ARG A 17 1.96 -13.40 4.04
N TRP A 18 1.91 -13.28 2.72
CA TRP A 18 1.34 -12.12 2.07
C TRP A 18 -0.17 -12.23 2.05
N ILE A 19 -0.84 -11.23 2.60
CA ILE A 19 -2.30 -11.15 2.65
C ILE A 19 -2.77 -9.76 2.21
N ASP A 20 -3.97 -9.69 1.65
CA ASP A 20 -4.59 -8.42 1.28
C ASP A 20 -5.41 -7.90 2.46
N VAL A 21 -5.19 -6.65 2.85
CA VAL A 21 -5.91 -5.99 3.94
C VAL A 21 -6.46 -4.64 3.47
N ASN A 22 -7.44 -4.12 4.22
CA ASN A 22 -7.90 -2.75 4.05
C ASN A 22 -6.77 -1.81 4.53
N PRO A 23 -6.43 -0.72 3.80
CA PRO A 23 -5.52 0.32 4.27
C PRO A 23 -5.75 0.76 5.72
N GLU A 24 -7.01 0.82 6.18
CA GLU A 24 -7.35 1.22 7.56
C GLU A 24 -6.82 0.26 8.64
N ASN A 25 -6.44 -0.96 8.28
CA ASN A 25 -5.97 -2.00 9.20
C ASN A 25 -4.44 -2.10 9.27
N ILE A 26 -3.70 -1.37 8.44
CA ILE A 26 -2.23 -1.38 8.49
C ILE A 26 -1.78 -0.61 9.74
N VAL A 27 -0.73 -1.09 10.38
CA VAL A 27 -0.14 -0.45 11.56
C VAL A 27 1.33 -0.12 11.30
N PRO A 28 1.93 0.82 12.05
CA PRO A 28 3.36 1.07 11.95
C PRO A 28 4.18 -0.22 12.09
N ASP A 29 5.30 -0.28 11.35
CA ASP A 29 6.21 -1.42 11.23
C ASP A 29 5.70 -2.63 10.42
N ASP A 30 4.49 -2.55 9.85
CA ASP A 30 4.03 -3.53 8.87
C ASP A 30 4.91 -3.51 7.62
N ILE A 31 5.25 -4.70 7.11
CA ILE A 31 5.97 -4.84 5.84
C ILE A 31 4.93 -4.96 4.72
N VAL A 32 4.88 -3.96 3.86
CA VAL A 32 3.98 -3.92 2.70
C VAL A 32 4.72 -4.25 1.41
N ASN A 33 4.00 -4.79 0.42
CA ASN A 33 4.50 -4.98 -0.93
C ASN A 33 3.83 -3.96 -1.85
N ILE A 34 4.64 -3.11 -2.46
CA ILE A 34 4.21 -2.10 -3.43
C ILE A 34 4.57 -2.58 -4.83
N SER A 35 3.57 -2.66 -5.70
CA SER A 35 3.69 -3.00 -7.12
C SER A 35 3.42 -1.78 -8.01
N MET A 36 3.65 -1.93 -9.31
CA MET A 36 3.24 -0.91 -10.28
C MET A 36 1.74 -0.68 -10.18
N GLU A 37 1.33 0.59 -10.29
CA GLU A 37 -0.07 1.04 -10.21
C GLU A 37 -0.69 1.05 -8.81
N ASP A 38 0.04 0.61 -7.77
CA ASP A 38 -0.42 0.74 -6.39
C ASP A 38 -0.34 2.19 -5.92
N MET A 39 -1.32 2.59 -5.10
CA MET A 39 -1.31 3.86 -4.39
C MET A 39 -0.69 3.68 -3.01
N MET A 40 0.23 4.57 -2.63
CA MET A 40 0.81 4.57 -1.30
C MET A 40 -0.29 4.86 -0.26
N SER A 41 -0.43 3.96 0.72
CA SER A 41 -1.51 4.02 1.72
C SER A 41 -1.10 4.75 3.01
N ALA A 42 0.21 4.84 3.26
CA ALA A 42 0.82 5.54 4.38
C ALA A 42 2.21 6.04 3.97
N ASP A 43 2.87 6.75 4.89
CA ASP A 43 4.28 7.11 4.74
C ASP A 43 5.15 5.86 4.98
N ASP A 44 5.84 5.42 3.94
CA ASP A 44 6.61 4.17 3.95
C ASP A 44 8.12 4.39 3.84
N VAL A 45 8.90 3.43 4.36
CA VAL A 45 10.37 3.36 4.17
C VAL A 45 10.70 2.15 3.30
N VAL A 46 11.44 2.38 2.21
CA VAL A 46 11.88 1.29 1.32
C VAL A 46 12.95 0.44 2.01
N ILE A 47 12.56 -0.76 2.45
CA ILE A 47 13.49 -1.72 3.08
C ILE A 47 14.17 -2.66 2.07
N LYS A 48 13.61 -2.83 0.87
CA LYS A 48 14.16 -3.70 -0.17
C LYS A 48 13.67 -3.30 -1.56
N GLY A 49 14.60 -3.25 -2.52
CA GLY A 49 14.30 -2.93 -3.92
C GLY A 49 14.41 -1.42 -4.22
N SER A 50 13.73 -0.99 -5.27
CA SER A 50 13.67 0.41 -5.71
C SER A 50 12.26 0.74 -6.16
N VAL A 51 11.81 1.96 -5.86
CA VAL A 51 10.48 2.45 -6.25
C VAL A 51 10.63 3.80 -6.95
N SER A 52 9.76 4.06 -7.92
CA SER A 52 9.56 5.37 -8.51
C SER A 52 8.11 5.74 -8.27
N VAL A 53 7.86 6.88 -7.66
CA VAL A 53 6.52 7.31 -7.22
C VAL A 53 6.17 8.63 -7.89
N ASP A 54 4.91 8.81 -8.25
CA ASP A 54 4.39 10.12 -8.62
C ASP A 54 4.02 10.90 -7.35
N GLU A 55 4.71 12.01 -7.12
CA GLU A 55 4.52 12.87 -5.94
C GLU A 55 3.65 14.11 -6.26
N SER A 56 3.07 14.19 -7.46
CA SER A 56 2.30 15.35 -7.94
C SER A 56 1.09 15.75 -7.06
N ALA A 57 0.57 14.81 -6.27
CA ALA A 57 -0.53 15.09 -5.34
C ALA A 57 -0.08 15.75 -4.02
N LEU A 58 1.21 15.67 -3.68
CA LEU A 58 1.77 16.19 -2.42
C LEU A 58 2.58 17.48 -2.63
N THR A 59 3.19 17.66 -3.81
CA THR A 59 3.99 18.84 -4.20
C THR A 59 3.17 19.88 -4.94
#